data_AF-A0A9E5G099-F1
#
_entry.id   AF-A0A9E5G099-F1
#
_cell.length_a   1.000
_cell.length_b   1.000
_cell.length_c   1.000
_cell.angle_alpha   90.00
_cell.angle_beta   90.00
_cell.angle_gamma   90.00
#
_symmetry.space_group_name_H-M   'P 1'
#
loop_
_entity.id
_entity.type
_entity.pdbx_description
1 polymer ?
#
loop_
_entity_poly.entity_id
_entity_poly.type
_entity_poly.pdbx_seq_one_letter_code
_entity_poly.pdbx_strand_id
1 'polypeptide(L)'
;DIYEERKALGRNLALRVLDSINWDVEHTVFGFIPNTSETAYLGLLQELERLVTDRGAKELWALVQAGKATEKDVQRLVNPRIRAEKVATKDQKLRTFITSDRTRKDLVNHVYDITRGTLNPGDTLVVIDDSIVRGTTLRESIVTMLTKLEPARIVVASSAPPILYPDCYGIDMSQLGRFIAFEAAIALLAERRMDRVLDEVEARCRAQAELPADRMRNEVRAIYDPFTLDELSAKVADLIRTPGLAWRGRLDVLYQSVPGLHAAMPRFTGDWYFTGEYPTPGGYKVLNTAFLNWRRGDERRAY
;
A
#
# COMPACT_ATOMS: atom_id res chain seq x y z
N ASP A 1 -2.18 12.67 -19.04
CA ASP A 1 -2.27 13.82 -18.13
C ASP A 1 -2.14 13.22 -16.74
N ILE A 2 -1.15 13.68 -15.97
CA ILE A 2 -0.78 13.11 -14.66
C ILE A 2 -1.99 13.07 -13.72
N TYR A 3 -2.90 14.05 -13.83
CA TYR A 3 -4.11 14.07 -13.03
C TYR A 3 -5.01 12.86 -13.30
N GLU A 4 -5.29 12.56 -14.56
CA GLU A 4 -6.12 11.41 -14.94
C GLU A 4 -5.44 10.07 -14.73
N GLU A 5 -4.12 10.01 -14.87
CA GLU A 5 -3.31 8.84 -14.51
C GLU A 5 -3.42 8.53 -13.01
N ARG A 6 -3.31 9.54 -12.14
CA ARG A 6 -3.49 9.36 -10.69
C ARG A 6 -4.91 8.97 -10.32
N LYS A 7 -5.92 9.54 -10.97
CA LYS A 7 -7.31 9.08 -10.79
C LYS A 7 -7.46 7.63 -11.22
N ALA A 8 -6.84 7.22 -12.33
CA ALA A 8 -6.88 5.84 -12.81
C ALA A 8 -6.26 4.86 -11.79
N LEU A 9 -5.18 5.23 -11.09
CA LEU A 9 -4.61 4.40 -10.01
C LEU A 9 -5.65 4.12 -8.91
N GLY A 10 -6.42 5.13 -8.53
CA GLY A 10 -7.53 5.02 -7.59
C GLY A 10 -8.69 4.16 -8.12
N ARG A 11 -9.12 4.40 -9.37
CA ARG A 11 -10.18 3.60 -10.02
C ARG A 11 -9.81 2.12 -10.04
N ASN A 12 -8.57 1.80 -10.41
CA ASN A 12 -8.09 0.42 -10.51
C ASN A 12 -8.03 -0.31 -9.16
N LEU A 13 -8.09 0.41 -8.03
CA LEU A 13 -8.18 -0.21 -6.69
C LEU A 13 -9.62 -0.53 -6.26
N ALA A 14 -10.63 0.09 -6.85
CA ALA A 14 -11.99 0.10 -6.32
C ALA A 14 -12.59 -1.29 -6.13
N LEU A 15 -12.44 -2.18 -7.13
CA LEU A 15 -12.95 -3.54 -7.04
C LEU A 15 -12.29 -4.33 -5.89
N ARG A 16 -10.96 -4.25 -5.79
CA ARG A 16 -10.20 -4.92 -4.72
C ARG A 16 -10.57 -4.38 -3.34
N VAL A 17 -10.82 -3.08 -3.22
CA VAL A 17 -11.32 -2.44 -1.99
C VAL A 17 -12.72 -2.99 -1.65
N LEU A 18 -13.66 -2.99 -2.60
CA LEU A 18 -15.02 -3.51 -2.39
C LEU A 18 -15.01 -4.98 -1.97
N ASP A 19 -14.24 -5.83 -2.66
CA ASP A 19 -14.10 -7.24 -2.32
C ASP A 19 -13.53 -7.41 -0.91
N SER A 20 -12.53 -6.60 -0.52
CA SER A 20 -11.93 -6.68 0.82
C SER A 20 -12.90 -6.38 1.95
N ILE A 21 -13.91 -5.53 1.71
CA ILE A 21 -14.96 -5.16 2.68
C ILE A 21 -16.26 -5.95 2.46
N ASN A 22 -16.23 -7.02 1.65
CA ASN A 22 -17.41 -7.80 1.28
C ASN A 22 -18.55 -6.95 0.69
N TRP A 23 -18.20 -5.86 0.00
CA TRP A 23 -19.12 -4.86 -0.55
C TRP A 23 -20.00 -4.15 0.50
N ASP A 24 -19.63 -4.19 1.78
CA ASP A 24 -20.34 -3.49 2.86
C ASP A 24 -19.98 -1.99 2.90
N VAL A 25 -20.52 -1.24 1.94
CA VAL A 25 -20.30 0.21 1.83
C VAL A 25 -21.10 1.02 2.87
N GLU A 26 -22.14 0.43 3.47
CA GLU A 26 -22.98 1.08 4.48
C GLU A 26 -22.22 1.28 5.80
N HIS A 27 -21.47 0.26 6.22
CA HIS A 27 -20.62 0.29 7.42
C HIS A 27 -19.16 0.58 7.10
N THR A 28 -18.89 1.24 5.97
CA THR A 28 -17.53 1.63 5.58
C THR A 28 -17.41 3.13 5.36
N VAL A 29 -16.41 3.75 5.98
CA VAL A 29 -15.99 5.13 5.73
C VAL A 29 -14.75 5.10 4.84
N PHE A 30 -14.77 5.87 3.76
CA PHE A 30 -13.65 6.04 2.85
C PHE A 30 -12.96 7.37 3.12
N GLY A 31 -11.64 7.36 3.19
CA GLY A 31 -10.82 8.55 3.34
C GLY A 31 -9.46 8.39 2.67
N PHE A 32 -8.56 9.32 2.94
CA PHE A 32 -7.22 9.34 2.35
C PHE A 32 -6.19 9.87 3.34
N ILE A 33 -4.92 9.55 3.10
CA ILE A 33 -3.78 10.04 3.85
C ILE A 33 -3.23 11.28 3.14
N PRO A 34 -3.33 12.48 3.73
CA PRO A 34 -2.95 13.70 3.03
C PRO A 34 -1.43 13.80 2.78
N ASN A 35 -0.99 14.44 1.69
CA ASN A 35 -1.79 15.22 0.73
C ASN A 35 -1.88 14.55 -0.65
N THR A 36 -0.85 13.81 -1.05
CA THR A 36 -0.61 13.47 -2.46
C THR A 36 -1.55 12.38 -2.98
N SER A 37 -2.16 11.59 -2.07
CA SER A 37 -3.15 10.56 -2.39
C SER A 37 -4.55 11.08 -2.73
N GLU A 38 -4.81 12.39 -2.58
CA GLU A 38 -6.13 12.99 -2.81
C GLU A 38 -6.65 12.75 -4.23
N THR A 39 -5.79 12.84 -5.25
CA THR A 39 -6.22 12.59 -6.64
C THR A 39 -6.59 11.13 -6.88
N ALA A 40 -5.83 10.18 -6.31
CA ALA A 40 -6.17 8.77 -6.37
C ALA A 40 -7.45 8.48 -5.57
N TYR A 41 -7.65 9.14 -4.42
CA TYR A 41 -8.87 9.06 -3.64
C TYR A 41 -10.12 9.49 -4.44
N LEU A 42 -10.05 10.62 -5.16
CA LEU A 42 -11.15 11.06 -6.03
C LEU A 42 -11.46 10.02 -7.13
N GLY A 43 -10.42 9.41 -7.71
CA GLY A 43 -10.60 8.33 -8.69
C GLY A 43 -11.23 7.08 -8.08
N LEU A 44 -10.83 6.71 -6.87
CA LEU A 44 -11.41 5.60 -6.11
C LEU A 44 -12.89 5.84 -5.86
N LEU A 45 -13.28 7.01 -5.32
CA LEU A 45 -14.68 7.33 -5.04
C LEU A 45 -15.57 7.24 -6.28
N GLN A 46 -15.13 7.81 -7.41
CA GLN A 46 -15.87 7.75 -8.67
C GLN A 46 -16.15 6.32 -9.11
N GLU A 47 -15.16 5.43 -8.97
CA GLU A 47 -15.32 4.04 -9.38
C GLU A 47 -16.12 3.22 -8.36
N LEU A 48 -16.00 3.51 -7.06
CA LEU A 48 -16.86 2.92 -6.03
C LEU A 48 -18.34 3.25 -6.29
N GLU A 49 -18.66 4.53 -6.53
CA GLU A 49 -20.01 4.96 -6.86
C GLU A 49 -20.52 4.24 -8.12
N ARG A 50 -19.72 4.17 -9.18
CA ARG A 50 -20.06 3.48 -10.42
C ARG A 50 -20.34 1.99 -10.18
N LEU A 51 -19.44 1.27 -9.53
CA LEU A 51 -19.55 -0.18 -9.30
C LEU A 51 -20.73 -0.53 -8.38
N VAL A 52 -20.94 0.24 -7.32
CA VAL A 52 -22.04 0.01 -6.38
C VAL A 52 -23.38 0.34 -7.03
N THR A 53 -23.46 1.43 -7.81
CA THR A 53 -24.67 1.78 -8.58
C THR A 53 -24.99 0.72 -9.63
N ASP A 54 -23.99 0.24 -10.38
CA ASP A 54 -24.18 -0.83 -11.37
C ASP A 54 -24.71 -2.12 -10.72
N ARG A 55 -24.17 -2.48 -9.54
CA ARG A 55 -24.64 -3.63 -8.78
C ARG A 55 -26.07 -3.43 -8.28
N GLY A 56 -26.37 -2.25 -7.72
CA GLY A 56 -27.71 -1.91 -7.22
C GLY A 56 -28.76 -1.91 -8.34
N ALA A 57 -28.41 -1.40 -9.52
CA ALA A 57 -29.29 -1.42 -10.69
C ALA A 57 -29.61 -2.84 -11.16
N LYS A 58 -28.62 -3.75 -11.17
CA LYS A 58 -28.82 -5.17 -11.50
C LYS A 58 -29.71 -5.87 -10.48
N GLU A 59 -29.49 -5.63 -9.19
CA GLU A 59 -30.33 -6.16 -8.11
C GLU A 59 -31.77 -5.68 -8.23
N LEU A 60 -31.96 -4.37 -8.45
CA LEU A 60 -33.27 -3.77 -8.63
C LEU A 60 -33.98 -4.37 -9.85
N TRP A 61 -33.28 -4.52 -10.97
CA TRP A 61 -33.85 -5.12 -12.18
C TRP A 61 -34.30 -6.56 -11.94
N ALA A 62 -33.54 -7.36 -11.18
CA ALA A 62 -33.92 -8.72 -10.81
C ALA A 62 -35.18 -8.74 -9.93
N LEU A 63 -35.31 -7.81 -8.97
CA LEU A 63 -36.51 -7.68 -8.13
C LEU A 63 -37.75 -7.28 -8.95
N VAL A 64 -37.58 -6.38 -9.92
CA VAL A 64 -38.65 -5.96 -10.85
C VAL A 64 -39.11 -7.15 -11.70
N GLN A 65 -38.17 -7.89 -12.30
CA GLN A 65 -38.47 -9.10 -13.10
C GLN A 65 -39.21 -10.16 -12.28
N ALA A 66 -38.87 -10.29 -10.98
CA ALA A 66 -39.53 -11.22 -10.07
C ALA A 66 -40.89 -10.73 -9.53
N GLY A 67 -41.31 -9.49 -9.84
CA GLY A 67 -42.52 -8.88 -9.28
C GLY A 67 -42.44 -8.62 -7.77
N LYS A 68 -41.21 -8.52 -7.21
CA LYS A 68 -40.94 -8.39 -5.77
C LYS A 68 -40.41 -7.01 -5.35
N ALA A 69 -40.19 -6.11 -6.30
CA ALA A 69 -39.64 -4.79 -6.00
C ALA A 69 -40.59 -3.96 -5.13
N THR A 70 -40.08 -3.41 -4.03
CA THR A 70 -40.79 -2.46 -3.18
C THR A 70 -40.24 -1.04 -3.34
N GLU A 71 -41.00 -0.03 -2.91
CA GLU A 71 -40.51 1.35 -2.86
C GLU A 71 -39.23 1.48 -2.00
N LYS A 72 -39.15 0.71 -0.91
CA LYS A 72 -37.98 0.67 -0.04
C LYS A 72 -36.75 0.12 -0.77
N ASP A 73 -36.93 -0.90 -1.61
CA ASP A 73 -35.84 -1.44 -2.43
C ASP A 73 -35.36 -0.41 -3.45
N VAL A 74 -36.28 0.31 -4.10
CA VAL A 74 -35.93 1.40 -5.02
C VAL A 74 -35.13 2.49 -4.31
N GLN A 75 -35.61 2.98 -3.16
CA GLN A 75 -34.93 4.03 -2.40
C GLN A 75 -33.53 3.60 -1.95
N ARG A 76 -33.37 2.34 -1.51
CA ARG A 76 -32.07 1.78 -1.09
C ARG A 76 -31.10 1.60 -2.25
N LEU A 77 -31.57 1.12 -3.41
CA LEU A 77 -30.72 0.67 -4.52
C LEU A 77 -30.40 1.77 -5.54
N VAL A 78 -31.22 2.81 -5.64
CA VAL A 78 -31.02 3.91 -6.61
C VAL A 78 -29.96 4.91 -6.15
N ASN A 79 -29.74 5.05 -4.84
CA ASN A 79 -28.79 6.02 -4.31
C ASN A 79 -27.89 5.41 -3.22
N PRO A 80 -26.97 4.51 -3.59
CA PRO A 80 -26.01 3.97 -2.64
C PRO A 80 -25.14 5.09 -2.06
N ARG A 81 -25.16 5.26 -0.75
CA ARG A 81 -24.43 6.33 -0.06
C ARG A 81 -22.99 5.89 0.22
N ILE A 82 -22.04 6.36 -0.59
CA ILE A 82 -20.61 6.23 -0.26
C ILE A 82 -20.25 7.26 0.82
N ARG A 83 -19.86 6.80 2.01
CA ARG A 83 -19.44 7.67 3.12
C ARG A 83 -18.00 8.14 2.91
N ALA A 84 -17.85 9.21 2.14
CA ALA A 84 -16.57 9.83 1.81
C ALA A 84 -16.23 10.95 2.81
N GLU A 85 -15.15 10.78 3.57
CA GLU A 85 -14.78 11.71 4.66
C GLU A 85 -13.31 12.11 4.61
N LYS A 86 -13.04 13.33 5.07
CA LYS A 86 -11.67 13.79 5.32
C LYS A 86 -11.24 13.35 6.72
N VAL A 87 -10.91 12.08 6.87
CA VAL A 87 -10.61 11.46 8.18
C VAL A 87 -9.31 11.93 8.82
N ALA A 88 -8.34 12.36 8.00
CA ALA A 88 -7.04 12.84 8.46
C ALA A 88 -6.73 14.21 7.86
N THR A 89 -6.09 15.06 8.65
CA THR A 89 -5.51 16.34 8.23
C THR A 89 -4.02 16.36 8.55
N LYS A 90 -3.24 17.09 7.76
CA LYS A 90 -1.79 17.23 7.94
C LYS A 90 -1.45 18.68 8.24
N ASP A 91 -0.86 18.97 9.40
CA ASP A 91 -0.33 20.30 9.72
C ASP A 91 1.07 20.47 9.10
N GLN A 92 1.17 21.37 8.11
CA GLN A 92 2.40 21.65 7.38
C GLN A 92 3.42 22.50 8.16
N LYS A 93 3.09 23.03 9.33
CA LYS A 93 3.92 24.05 10.02
C LYS A 93 4.99 23.49 10.96
N LEU A 94 4.97 22.20 11.27
CA LEU A 94 5.95 21.56 12.16
C LEU A 94 7.21 21.13 11.40
N ARG A 95 8.16 22.05 11.19
CA ARG A 95 9.56 21.72 10.89
C ARG A 95 10.35 21.71 12.20
N THR A 96 10.67 20.54 12.74
CA THR A 96 11.53 20.43 13.93
C THR A 96 12.98 20.64 13.54
N PHE A 97 13.52 21.84 13.75
CA PHE A 97 14.84 22.19 13.25
C PHE A 97 16.00 21.53 14.00
N ILE A 98 15.97 21.35 15.33
CA ILE A 98 16.98 20.58 16.08
C ILE A 98 16.35 20.10 17.41
N THR A 99 16.08 18.79 17.55
CA THR A 99 15.64 18.18 18.83
C THR A 99 16.16 16.74 18.94
N SER A 100 16.30 16.23 20.17
CA SER A 100 16.75 14.85 20.44
C SER A 100 15.75 13.81 19.90
N ASP A 101 16.23 12.61 19.54
CA ASP A 101 15.44 11.57 18.86
C ASP A 101 14.13 11.20 19.56
N ARG A 102 14.07 11.36 20.90
CA ARG A 102 12.85 11.10 21.68
C ARG A 102 11.79 12.18 21.49
N THR A 103 12.18 13.46 21.51
CA THR A 103 11.27 14.59 21.30
C THR A 103 10.82 14.69 19.85
N ARG A 104 11.67 14.28 18.88
CA ARG A 104 11.29 14.20 17.46
C ARG A 104 10.14 13.22 17.24
N LYS A 105 10.16 12.03 17.88
CA LYS A 105 9.06 11.05 17.77
C LYS A 105 7.72 11.62 18.25
N ASP A 106 7.71 12.33 19.38
CA ASP A 106 6.50 12.97 19.91
C ASP A 106 5.98 14.09 18.99
N LEU A 107 6.86 14.90 18.38
CA LEU A 107 6.48 15.96 17.44
C LEU A 107 5.96 15.43 16.09
N VAL A 108 6.50 14.32 15.59
CA VAL A 108 6.01 13.66 14.36
C VAL A 108 4.61 13.10 14.55
N ASN A 109 4.26 12.63 15.75
CA ASN A 109 2.92 12.17 16.10
C ASN A 109 1.85 13.28 16.09
N HIS A 110 2.24 14.56 16.05
CA HIS A 110 1.34 15.71 15.96
C HIS A 110 1.23 16.30 14.56
N VAL A 111 1.91 15.73 13.56
CA VAL A 111 1.80 16.21 12.16
C VAL A 111 0.44 15.86 11.56
N TYR A 112 -0.21 14.81 12.07
CA TYR A 112 -1.54 14.38 11.62
C TYR A 112 -2.58 14.51 12.73
N ASP A 113 -3.76 14.99 12.38
CA ASP A 113 -4.94 15.03 13.26
C ASP A 113 -6.13 14.30 12.62
N ILE A 114 -7.06 13.82 13.44
CA ILE A 114 -8.28 13.13 13.00
C ILE A 114 -9.50 14.05 13.04
N THR A 115 -10.39 13.88 12.07
CA THR A 115 -11.74 14.44 12.18
C THR A 115 -12.63 13.48 12.96
N ARG A 116 -12.95 13.84 14.20
CA ARG A 116 -13.83 13.07 15.10
C ARG A 116 -15.28 13.06 14.59
N GLY A 117 -16.02 12.01 14.95
CA GLY A 117 -17.44 11.86 14.57
C GLY A 117 -17.66 11.38 13.12
N THR A 118 -16.59 11.01 12.41
CA THR A 118 -16.66 10.45 11.05
C THR A 118 -17.06 8.97 11.03
N LEU A 119 -16.83 8.25 12.14
CA LEU A 119 -17.13 6.83 12.30
C LEU A 119 -18.19 6.59 13.37
N ASN A 120 -19.00 5.56 13.12
CA ASN A 120 -19.89 4.92 14.07
C ASN A 120 -19.21 3.67 14.67
N PRO A 121 -19.65 3.20 15.86
CA PRO A 121 -19.18 1.95 16.42
C PRO A 121 -19.41 0.78 15.45
N GLY A 122 -18.35 -0.01 15.21
CA GLY A 122 -18.41 -1.16 14.30
C GLY A 122 -17.98 -0.86 12.86
N ASP A 123 -17.80 0.41 12.49
CA ASP A 123 -17.43 0.77 11.11
C ASP A 123 -16.04 0.27 10.71
N THR A 124 -15.90 0.00 9.41
CA THR A 124 -14.62 -0.17 8.73
C THR A 124 -14.14 1.17 8.19
N LEU A 125 -12.86 1.48 8.41
CA LEU A 125 -12.18 2.63 7.81
C LEU A 125 -11.29 2.17 6.66
N VAL A 126 -11.56 2.64 5.45
CA VAL A 126 -10.67 2.48 4.30
C VAL A 126 -9.95 3.80 4.07
N VAL A 127 -8.61 3.79 4.11
CA VAL A 127 -7.78 4.95 3.77
C VAL A 127 -6.85 4.62 2.61
N ILE A 128 -6.77 5.53 1.63
CA ILE A 128 -5.81 5.42 0.54
C ILE A 128 -4.53 6.24 0.82
N ASP A 129 -3.38 5.65 0.49
CA ASP A 129 -2.07 6.31 0.43
C ASP A 129 -1.46 6.11 -0.96
N ASP A 130 -0.46 6.92 -1.31
CA ASP A 130 0.21 6.76 -2.60
C ASP A 130 1.07 5.51 -2.65
N SER A 131 1.96 5.36 -1.67
CA SER A 131 2.92 4.26 -1.63
C SER A 131 3.35 3.96 -0.21
N ILE A 132 3.68 2.70 0.05
CA ILE A 132 4.24 2.27 1.33
C ILE A 132 5.68 1.85 1.10
N VAL A 133 6.62 2.74 1.44
CA VAL A 133 8.08 2.50 1.29
C VAL A 133 8.63 1.78 2.52
N ARG A 134 8.82 2.52 3.63
CA ARG A 134 9.45 2.01 4.86
C ARG A 134 8.46 1.56 5.92
N GLY A 135 7.17 1.87 5.75
CA GLY A 135 6.11 1.56 6.72
C GLY A 135 6.18 2.34 8.05
N THR A 136 7.30 3.00 8.39
CA THR A 136 7.49 3.70 9.67
C THR A 136 6.47 4.81 9.90
N THR A 137 6.18 5.64 8.89
CA THR A 137 5.16 6.71 9.01
C THR A 137 3.75 6.14 9.23
N LEU A 138 3.42 5.03 8.56
CA LEU A 138 2.16 4.34 8.79
C LEU A 138 2.09 3.80 10.21
N ARG A 139 3.11 3.05 10.63
CA ARG A 139 3.20 2.45 11.97
C ARG A 139 3.14 3.50 13.05
N GLU A 140 4.12 4.40 13.07
CA GLU A 140 4.35 5.29 14.21
C GLU A 140 3.29 6.38 14.31
N SER A 141 2.79 6.89 13.17
CA SER A 141 1.91 8.06 13.17
C SER A 141 0.50 7.75 12.68
N ILE A 142 0.34 7.28 11.43
CA ILE A 142 -0.97 7.24 10.78
C ILE A 142 -1.89 6.20 11.41
N VAL A 143 -1.48 4.93 11.50
CA VAL A 143 -2.28 3.85 12.08
C VAL A 143 -2.61 4.19 13.54
N THR A 144 -1.60 4.57 14.33
CA THR A 144 -1.77 4.98 15.73
C THR A 144 -2.80 6.11 15.87
N MET A 145 -2.76 7.11 14.98
CA MET A 145 -3.71 8.23 14.94
C MET A 145 -5.13 7.77 14.54
N LEU A 146 -5.27 6.97 13.49
CA LEU A 146 -6.56 6.47 13.01
C LEU A 146 -7.25 5.55 14.03
N THR A 147 -6.49 4.80 14.84
CA THR A 147 -7.10 3.95 15.88
C THR A 147 -7.85 4.71 16.97
N LYS A 148 -7.60 6.02 17.13
CA LYS A 148 -8.36 6.89 18.05
C LYS A 148 -9.82 7.12 17.60
N LEU A 149 -10.15 6.78 16.35
CA LEU A 149 -11.54 6.74 15.85
C LEU A 149 -12.24 5.42 16.23
N GLU A 150 -11.52 4.49 16.86
CA GLU A 150 -12.02 3.18 17.30
C GLU A 150 -12.75 2.35 16.21
N PRO A 151 -12.25 2.27 14.96
CA PRO A 151 -12.87 1.44 13.93
C PRO A 151 -12.81 -0.04 14.31
N ALA A 152 -13.78 -0.85 13.87
CA ALA A 152 -13.68 -2.30 13.98
C ALA A 152 -12.54 -2.84 13.09
N ARG A 153 -12.30 -2.18 11.96
CA ARG A 153 -11.31 -2.56 10.97
C ARG A 153 -10.72 -1.33 10.26
N ILE A 154 -9.41 -1.36 10.00
CA ILE A 154 -8.72 -0.37 9.17
C ILE A 154 -8.16 -1.11 7.95
N VAL A 155 -8.42 -0.58 6.75
CA VAL A 155 -7.84 -1.03 5.50
C VAL A 155 -7.01 0.11 4.92
N VAL A 156 -5.70 -0.08 4.82
CA VAL A 156 -4.79 0.86 4.17
C VAL A 156 -4.57 0.41 2.73
N ALA A 157 -5.12 1.15 1.77
CA ALA A 157 -4.95 0.88 0.34
C ALA A 157 -3.81 1.74 -0.24
N SER A 158 -2.81 1.11 -0.86
CA SER A 158 -1.75 1.81 -1.57
C SER A 158 -2.07 1.88 -3.05
N SER A 159 -2.06 3.09 -3.63
CA SER A 159 -2.29 3.31 -5.07
C SER A 159 -1.14 2.81 -5.96
N ALA A 160 0.00 2.45 -5.36
CA ALA A 160 1.14 1.81 -5.99
C ALA A 160 1.27 0.31 -5.61
N PRO A 161 1.95 -0.49 -6.44
CA PRO A 161 2.44 -1.82 -6.03
C PRO A 161 3.46 -1.74 -4.89
N PRO A 162 3.75 -2.87 -4.21
CA PRO A 162 4.77 -2.89 -3.18
C PRO A 162 6.14 -2.57 -3.78
N ILE A 163 6.91 -1.72 -3.12
CA ILE A 163 8.27 -1.38 -3.56
C ILE A 163 9.20 -2.49 -3.08
N LEU A 164 9.71 -3.27 -4.04
CA LEU A 164 10.48 -4.48 -3.80
C LEU A 164 11.98 -4.27 -4.05
N TYR A 165 12.35 -3.43 -5.00
CA TYR A 165 13.73 -3.30 -5.46
C TYR A 165 14.23 -1.85 -5.36
N PRO A 166 15.55 -1.63 -5.20
CA PRO A 166 16.09 -0.30 -5.05
C PRO A 166 16.04 0.49 -6.36
N ASP A 167 15.91 1.80 -6.23
CA ASP A 167 16.10 2.74 -7.33
C ASP A 167 17.57 3.15 -7.47
N CYS A 168 18.00 3.27 -8.72
CA CYS A 168 19.33 3.75 -9.10
C CYS A 168 19.30 4.86 -10.17
N TYR A 169 18.14 5.48 -10.40
CA TYR A 169 17.94 6.47 -11.46
C TYR A 169 17.54 7.85 -10.91
N GLY A 170 17.68 8.07 -9.60
CA GLY A 170 17.62 9.38 -8.97
C GLY A 170 16.63 9.51 -7.81
N ILE A 171 15.92 8.44 -7.46
CA ILE A 171 15.01 8.39 -6.31
C ILE A 171 15.76 7.77 -5.12
N ASP A 172 15.64 8.38 -3.94
CA ASP A 172 16.35 7.93 -2.72
C ASP A 172 15.73 6.66 -2.11
N MET A 173 15.89 5.54 -2.81
CA MET A 173 15.43 4.20 -2.44
C MET A 173 16.53 3.17 -2.72
N SER A 174 17.72 3.34 -2.13
CA SER A 174 18.89 2.52 -2.47
C SER A 174 19.13 1.31 -1.55
N GLN A 175 18.41 1.22 -0.43
CA GLN A 175 18.67 0.25 0.63
C GLN A 175 17.48 -0.71 0.79
N LEU A 176 17.66 -1.97 0.35
CA LEU A 176 16.62 -3.02 0.43
C LEU A 176 16.07 -3.22 1.84
N GLY A 177 16.96 -3.25 2.84
CA GLY A 177 16.60 -3.44 4.24
C GLY A 177 15.71 -2.35 4.85
N ARG A 178 15.39 -1.29 4.11
CA ARG A 178 14.46 -0.23 4.54
C ARG A 178 13.08 -0.36 3.90
N PHE A 179 12.85 -1.33 3.03
CA PHE A 179 11.55 -1.53 2.39
C PHE A 179 10.70 -2.47 3.23
N ILE A 180 9.49 -2.02 3.60
CA ILE A 180 8.58 -2.83 4.42
C ILE A 180 8.18 -4.14 3.72
N ALA A 181 8.09 -4.12 2.39
CA ALA A 181 7.77 -5.30 1.60
C ALA A 181 8.93 -6.30 1.58
N PHE A 182 10.18 -5.83 1.62
CA PHE A 182 11.35 -6.69 1.80
C PHE A 182 11.38 -7.27 3.21
N GLU A 183 11.20 -6.45 4.26
CA GLU A 183 11.07 -6.93 5.64
C GLU A 183 9.97 -7.98 5.79
N ALA A 184 8.81 -7.78 5.13
CA ALA A 184 7.71 -8.74 5.09
C ALA A 184 8.13 -10.06 4.43
N ALA A 185 8.79 -10.03 3.28
CA ALA A 185 9.26 -11.24 2.60
C ALA A 185 10.29 -12.01 3.46
N ILE A 186 11.24 -11.32 4.09
CA ILE A 186 12.21 -11.94 5.00
C ILE A 186 11.50 -12.61 6.19
N ALA A 187 10.53 -11.93 6.80
CA ALA A 187 9.77 -12.49 7.92
C ALA A 187 8.94 -13.72 7.50
N LEU A 188 8.33 -13.71 6.31
CA LEU A 188 7.60 -14.86 5.78
C LEU A 188 8.51 -16.04 5.46
N LEU A 189 9.72 -15.80 4.92
CA LEU A 189 10.71 -16.86 4.70
C LEU A 189 11.08 -17.54 6.02
N ALA A 190 11.32 -16.77 7.07
CA ALA A 190 11.64 -17.30 8.40
C ALA A 190 10.46 -18.12 8.99
N GLU A 191 9.23 -17.61 8.87
CA GLU A 191 8.02 -18.33 9.33
C GLU A 191 7.82 -19.67 8.62
N ARG A 192 8.18 -19.74 7.33
CA ARG A 192 8.12 -20.97 6.52
C ARG A 192 9.37 -21.84 6.61
N ARG A 193 10.38 -21.44 7.40
CA ARG A 193 11.68 -22.12 7.53
C ARG A 193 12.38 -22.30 6.17
N MET A 194 12.28 -21.28 5.33
CA MET A 194 12.88 -21.20 4.00
C MET A 194 14.21 -20.43 4.01
N ASP A 195 14.94 -20.48 5.12
CA ASP A 195 16.17 -19.70 5.33
C ASP A 195 17.24 -19.93 4.24
N ARG A 196 17.25 -21.14 3.67
CA ARG A 196 18.14 -21.54 2.56
C ARG A 196 18.01 -20.64 1.33
N VAL A 197 16.83 -20.06 1.08
CA VAL A 197 16.61 -19.15 -0.06
C VAL A 197 17.57 -17.98 0.01
N LEU A 198 17.82 -17.43 1.20
CA LEU A 198 18.73 -16.28 1.36
C LEU A 198 20.17 -16.67 1.06
N ASP A 199 20.61 -17.84 1.52
CA ASP A 199 21.98 -18.33 1.29
C ASP A 199 22.20 -18.65 -0.19
N GLU A 200 21.20 -19.22 -0.87
CA GLU A 200 21.23 -19.48 -2.30
C GLU A 200 21.26 -18.18 -3.13
N VAL A 201 20.42 -17.20 -2.80
CA VAL A 201 20.43 -15.88 -3.44
C VAL A 201 21.78 -15.20 -3.22
N GLU A 202 22.33 -15.27 -2.01
CA GLU A 202 23.67 -14.75 -1.70
C GLU A 202 24.76 -15.40 -2.54
N ALA A 203 24.77 -16.73 -2.64
CA ALA A 203 25.73 -17.45 -3.46
C ALA A 203 25.65 -17.02 -4.93
N ARG A 204 24.43 -16.92 -5.50
CA ARG A 204 24.22 -16.45 -6.87
C ARG A 204 24.64 -14.99 -7.06
N CYS A 205 24.29 -14.10 -6.14
CA CYS A 205 24.73 -12.71 -6.16
C CYS A 205 26.25 -12.55 -6.10
N ARG A 206 26.95 -13.38 -5.31
CA ARG A 206 28.42 -13.40 -5.24
C ARG A 206 29.04 -13.93 -6.53
N ALA A 207 28.47 -14.97 -7.13
CA ALA A 207 28.93 -15.50 -8.41
C ALA A 207 28.80 -14.46 -9.55
N GLN A 208 27.83 -13.55 -9.45
CA GLN A 208 27.67 -12.46 -10.42
C GLN A 208 28.58 -11.24 -10.16
N ALA A 209 29.30 -11.16 -9.03
CA ALA A 209 30.01 -9.93 -8.63
C ALA A 209 31.06 -9.46 -9.64
N GLU A 210 31.75 -10.40 -10.31
CA GLU A 210 32.78 -10.13 -11.31
C GLU A 210 32.23 -10.12 -12.75
N LEU A 211 30.92 -10.36 -12.93
CA LEU A 211 30.34 -10.33 -14.27
C LEU A 211 30.24 -8.90 -14.79
N PRO A 212 30.41 -8.70 -16.10
CA PRO A 212 29.94 -7.50 -16.78
C PRO A 212 28.46 -7.23 -16.48
N ALA A 213 28.08 -5.96 -16.32
CA ALA A 213 26.73 -5.57 -15.89
C ALA A 213 25.63 -6.08 -16.83
N ASP A 214 25.92 -6.22 -18.12
CA ASP A 214 25.03 -6.74 -19.17
C ASP A 214 24.75 -8.25 -19.05
N ARG A 215 25.54 -8.97 -18.25
CA ARG A 215 25.34 -10.39 -17.95
C ARG A 215 24.70 -10.64 -16.60
N MET A 216 24.56 -9.61 -15.76
CA MET A 216 23.92 -9.72 -14.46
C MET A 216 22.40 -9.86 -14.61
N ARG A 217 21.78 -10.59 -13.69
CA ARG A 217 20.35 -10.83 -13.59
C ARG A 217 19.85 -10.56 -12.18
N ASN A 218 18.54 -10.36 -12.05
CA ASN A 218 17.87 -10.19 -10.76
C ASN A 218 17.73 -11.52 -10.03
N GLU A 219 18.72 -11.86 -9.21
CA GLU A 219 18.67 -13.04 -8.32
C GLU A 219 17.83 -12.81 -7.06
N VAL A 220 17.64 -11.54 -6.68
CA VAL A 220 16.90 -11.13 -5.48
C VAL A 220 15.41 -11.44 -5.62
N ARG A 221 14.89 -11.52 -6.86
CA ARG A 221 13.50 -11.92 -7.18
C ARG A 221 13.10 -13.22 -6.47
N ALA A 222 14.02 -14.19 -6.33
CA ALA A 222 13.76 -15.47 -5.67
C ALA A 222 13.32 -15.35 -4.20
N ILE A 223 13.56 -14.20 -3.54
CA ILE A 223 13.06 -13.91 -2.19
C ILE A 223 11.54 -13.71 -2.19
N TYR A 224 11.00 -13.19 -3.29
CA TYR A 224 9.58 -12.85 -3.42
C TYR A 224 8.75 -13.92 -4.10
N ASP A 225 9.35 -14.72 -5.00
CA ASP A 225 8.66 -15.76 -5.78
C ASP A 225 7.77 -16.73 -4.95
N PRO A 226 8.11 -17.09 -3.69
CA PRO A 226 7.25 -17.96 -2.87
C PRO A 226 5.95 -17.32 -2.34
N PHE A 227 5.75 -16.01 -2.55
CA PHE A 227 4.67 -15.26 -1.92
C PHE A 227 3.77 -14.57 -2.93
N THR A 228 2.47 -14.70 -2.70
CA THR A 228 1.47 -13.90 -3.38
C THR A 228 1.46 -12.47 -2.87
N LEU A 229 0.89 -11.55 -3.67
CA LEU A 229 0.69 -10.16 -3.24
C LEU A 229 -0.13 -10.08 -1.96
N ASP A 230 -1.14 -10.94 -1.80
CA ASP A 230 -2.02 -10.97 -0.63
C ASP A 230 -1.28 -11.40 0.64
N GLU A 231 -0.37 -12.37 0.54
CA GLU A 231 0.48 -12.81 1.67
C GLU A 231 1.46 -11.70 2.09
N LEU A 232 2.09 -11.02 1.12
CA LEU A 232 2.94 -9.86 1.41
C LEU A 232 2.12 -8.72 2.05
N SER A 233 0.94 -8.43 1.50
CA SER A 233 -0.02 -7.46 2.04
C SER A 233 -0.37 -7.75 3.50
N ALA A 234 -0.73 -8.99 3.81
CA ALA A 234 -1.07 -9.41 5.17
C ALA A 234 0.12 -9.24 6.10
N LYS A 235 1.32 -9.65 5.67
CA LYS A 235 2.51 -9.51 6.50
C LYS A 235 2.91 -8.06 6.72
N VAL A 236 2.78 -7.19 5.71
CA VAL A 236 2.99 -5.75 5.88
C VAL A 236 2.00 -5.18 6.90
N ALA A 237 0.73 -5.60 6.86
CA ALA A 237 -0.27 -5.17 7.85
C ALA A 237 0.15 -5.51 9.29
N ASP A 238 0.73 -6.69 9.52
CA ASP A 238 1.30 -7.06 10.82
C ASP A 238 2.47 -6.16 11.21
N LEU A 239 3.40 -5.89 10.30
CA LEU A 239 4.60 -5.11 10.56
C LEU A 239 4.33 -3.61 10.81
N ILE A 240 3.27 -3.06 10.19
CA ILE A 240 2.86 -1.67 10.43
C ILE A 240 1.94 -1.52 11.64
N ARG A 241 1.56 -2.61 12.32
CA ARG A 241 0.83 -2.53 13.58
C ARG A 241 1.79 -2.13 14.70
N THR A 242 1.55 -0.98 15.33
CA THR A 242 2.38 -0.51 16.45
C THR A 242 2.38 -1.50 17.61
N PRO A 243 3.56 -1.93 18.11
CA PRO A 243 3.63 -2.78 19.29
C PRO A 243 2.97 -2.11 20.50
N GLY A 244 2.16 -2.87 21.24
CA GLY A 244 1.47 -2.37 22.45
C GLY A 244 0.26 -1.47 22.20
N LEU A 245 -0.21 -1.36 20.95
CA LEU A 245 -1.41 -0.59 20.63
C LEU A 245 -2.66 -1.18 21.32
N ALA A 246 -3.37 -0.36 22.08
CA ALA A 246 -4.56 -0.78 22.83
C ALA A 246 -5.74 -1.19 21.93
N TRP A 247 -5.82 -0.60 20.72
CA TRP A 247 -6.84 -0.91 19.73
C TRP A 247 -6.75 -2.36 19.26
N ARG A 248 -7.89 -3.06 19.34
CA ARG A 248 -8.02 -4.51 19.05
C ARG A 248 -8.62 -4.83 17.69
N GLY A 249 -8.97 -3.81 16.89
CA GLY A 249 -9.51 -4.03 15.57
C GLY A 249 -8.53 -4.70 14.60
N ARG A 250 -9.06 -5.07 13.43
CA ARG A 250 -8.30 -5.70 12.35
C ARG A 250 -7.63 -4.65 11.47
N LEU A 251 -6.36 -4.84 11.15
CA LEU A 251 -5.62 -3.98 10.22
C LEU A 251 -5.30 -4.80 8.96
N ASP A 252 -5.62 -4.27 7.79
CA ASP A 252 -5.26 -4.85 6.50
C ASP A 252 -4.54 -3.83 5.64
N VAL A 253 -3.70 -4.32 4.72
CA VAL A 253 -3.03 -3.54 3.69
C VAL A 253 -3.39 -4.09 2.33
N LEU A 254 -3.80 -3.24 1.40
CA LEU A 254 -4.07 -3.60 0.01
C LEU A 254 -3.13 -2.83 -0.90
N TYR A 255 -2.29 -3.54 -1.65
CA TYR A 255 -1.50 -2.90 -2.72
C TYR A 255 -2.26 -2.90 -4.05
N GLN A 256 -1.97 -1.89 -4.87
CA GLN A 256 -2.27 -1.94 -6.30
C GLN A 256 -1.41 -3.03 -6.96
N SER A 257 -1.95 -3.67 -7.99
CA SER A 257 -1.23 -4.64 -8.80
C SER A 257 -0.34 -3.95 -9.84
N VAL A 258 0.74 -4.58 -10.27
CA VAL A 258 1.56 -4.07 -11.40
C VAL A 258 0.72 -3.91 -12.68
N PRO A 259 -0.15 -4.87 -13.09
CA PRO A 259 -1.06 -4.66 -14.22
C PRO A 259 -1.97 -3.45 -14.04
N GLY A 260 -2.48 -3.20 -12.83
CA GLY A 260 -3.29 -2.02 -12.54
C GLY A 260 -2.50 -0.71 -12.62
N LEU A 261 -1.23 -0.70 -12.23
CA LEU A 261 -0.32 0.44 -12.45
C LEU A 261 -0.15 0.70 -13.96
N HIS A 262 0.17 -0.33 -14.75
CA HIS A 262 0.36 -0.21 -16.20
C HIS A 262 -0.90 0.25 -16.92
N ALA A 263 -2.07 -0.25 -16.51
CA ALA A 263 -3.35 0.18 -17.07
C ALA A 263 -3.64 1.67 -16.80
N ALA A 264 -3.20 2.20 -15.65
CA ALA A 264 -3.34 3.61 -15.33
C ALA A 264 -2.34 4.50 -16.09
N MET A 265 -1.14 3.99 -16.37
CA MET A 265 -0.01 4.75 -16.93
C MET A 265 0.61 4.06 -18.16
N PRO A 266 -0.13 3.79 -19.24
CA PRO A 266 0.30 2.92 -20.34
C PRO A 266 1.48 3.47 -21.17
N ARG A 267 1.81 4.77 -21.01
CA ARG A 267 2.90 5.43 -21.73
C ARG A 267 4.21 5.49 -20.93
N PHE A 268 4.22 4.98 -19.70
CA PHE A 268 5.37 5.03 -18.80
C PHE A 268 5.86 3.62 -18.47
N THR A 269 7.16 3.41 -18.56
CA THR A 269 7.83 2.11 -18.36
C THR A 269 8.66 2.07 -17.07
N GLY A 270 8.54 3.09 -16.22
CA GLY A 270 9.35 3.21 -15.01
C GLY A 270 8.78 2.42 -13.84
N ASP A 271 8.96 1.10 -13.86
CA ASP A 271 8.37 0.18 -12.88
C ASP A 271 9.39 -0.78 -12.21
N TRP A 272 10.68 -0.63 -12.50
CA TRP A 272 11.75 -1.55 -12.08
C TRP A 272 11.83 -1.76 -10.57
N TYR A 273 11.44 -0.78 -9.75
CA TYR A 273 11.43 -0.94 -8.29
C TYR A 273 10.22 -1.73 -7.77
N PHE A 274 9.21 -1.98 -8.63
CA PHE A 274 8.11 -2.92 -8.37
C PHE A 274 8.36 -4.29 -9.00
N THR A 275 8.91 -4.32 -10.22
CA THR A 275 9.03 -5.53 -11.04
C THR A 275 10.39 -6.21 -10.92
N GLY A 276 11.44 -5.43 -10.66
CA GLY A 276 12.83 -5.89 -10.68
C GLY A 276 13.42 -5.99 -12.08
N GLU A 277 12.71 -5.49 -13.09
CA GLU A 277 13.13 -5.45 -14.49
C GLU A 277 13.77 -4.09 -14.79
N TYR A 278 15.09 -4.00 -14.63
CA TYR A 278 15.81 -2.73 -14.79
C TYR A 278 16.00 -2.38 -16.28
N PRO A 279 15.76 -1.12 -16.68
CA PRO A 279 15.91 -0.68 -18.07
C PRO A 279 17.38 -0.58 -18.51
N THR A 280 18.33 -0.56 -17.58
CA THR A 280 19.76 -0.57 -17.89
C THR A 280 20.51 -1.69 -17.15
N PRO A 281 21.56 -2.27 -17.75
CA PRO A 281 22.41 -3.27 -17.10
C PRO A 281 22.95 -2.84 -15.73
N GLY A 282 23.25 -1.55 -15.56
CA GLY A 282 23.74 -0.99 -14.30
C GLY A 282 22.75 -1.18 -13.14
N GLY A 283 21.44 -1.23 -13.41
CA GLY A 283 20.43 -1.45 -12.39
C GLY A 283 20.56 -2.81 -11.69
N TYR A 284 20.84 -3.87 -12.45
CA TYR A 284 21.10 -5.20 -11.88
C TYR A 284 22.34 -5.22 -11.00
N LYS A 285 23.39 -4.47 -11.37
CA LYS A 285 24.59 -4.32 -10.54
C LYS A 285 24.28 -3.61 -9.22
N VAL A 286 23.47 -2.55 -9.25
CA VAL A 286 23.04 -1.83 -8.03
C VAL A 286 22.19 -2.73 -7.15
N LEU A 287 21.22 -3.46 -7.71
CA LEU A 287 20.43 -4.43 -6.97
C LEU A 287 21.31 -5.50 -6.31
N ASN A 288 22.24 -6.09 -7.06
CA ASN A 288 23.16 -7.11 -6.55
C ASN A 288 24.00 -6.56 -5.38
N THR A 289 24.53 -5.35 -5.54
CA THR A 289 25.31 -4.66 -4.50
C THR A 289 24.46 -4.35 -3.27
N ALA A 290 23.22 -3.86 -3.46
CA ALA A 290 22.30 -3.54 -2.38
C ALA A 290 21.97 -4.78 -1.54
N PHE A 291 21.73 -5.92 -2.17
CA PHE A 291 21.45 -7.18 -1.48
C PHE A 291 22.67 -7.66 -0.68
N LEU A 292 23.86 -7.66 -1.29
CA LEU A 292 25.09 -8.06 -0.61
C LEU A 292 25.47 -7.09 0.53
N ASN A 293 25.19 -5.80 0.40
CA ASN A 293 25.34 -4.83 1.50
C ASN A 293 24.41 -5.19 2.65
N TRP A 294 23.12 -5.39 2.37
CA TRP A 294 22.15 -5.79 3.39
C TRP A 294 22.58 -7.07 4.13
N ARG A 295 23.05 -8.09 3.38
CA ARG A 295 23.48 -9.36 3.95
C ARG A 295 24.69 -9.23 4.88
N ARG A 296 25.55 -8.23 4.65
CA ARG A 296 26.69 -7.87 5.52
C ARG A 296 26.31 -6.98 6.70
N GLY A 297 25.06 -6.50 6.78
CA GLY A 297 24.66 -5.46 7.73
C GLY A 297 25.26 -4.08 7.41
N ASP A 298 25.59 -3.83 6.13
CA ASP A 298 26.18 -2.59 5.66
C ASP A 298 25.09 -1.61 5.19
N GLU A 299 25.03 -0.44 5.81
CA GLU A 299 24.07 0.62 5.46
C GLU A 299 24.53 1.54 4.31
N ARG A 300 25.66 1.26 3.64
CA ARG A 300 26.09 2.08 2.50
C ARG A 300 25.14 1.97 1.31
N ARG A 301 25.02 3.07 0.57
CA ARG A 301 24.33 3.11 -0.73
C ARG A 301 25.02 2.17 -1.71
N ALA A 302 24.23 1.61 -2.62
CA ALA A 302 24.69 0.63 -3.60
C ALA A 302 25.28 1.24 -4.89
N TYR A 303 25.40 2.58 -4.94
CA TYR A 303 26.00 3.37 -6.01
C TYR A 303 26.80 4.54 -5.45
#